data_AF-A0ABD5P9D1-F1
#
_entry.id   AF-A0ABD5P9D1-F1
#
_cell.length_a   1.000
_cell.length_b   1.000
_cell.length_c   1.000
_cell.angle_alpha   90.00
_cell.angle_beta   90.00
_cell.angle_gamma   90.00
#
_symmetry.space_group_name_H-M   'P 1'
#
loop_
_entity.id
_entity.type
_entity.pdbx_description
1 polymer ?
#
loop_
_entity_poly.entity_id
_entity_poly.type
_entity_poly.pdbx_seq_one_letter_code
_entity_poly.pdbx_strand_id
1 'polypeptide(L)'
;MSIIKEIETISGFDRNPSESVSEYLSRLGAGAGIDEEEVTRVREAVHTEMYSPDPLPEERRATVESFAEAVSERASPADVEPDAGVAGGSAASTGSTGSTGPAAASGDDGVGAGPTATERSANDDGSVAGTLESAAARWDRASKSSRRKFLSGAGVVGVLAVGGAAAGIGALGGSGDGNGTAALGNASSATATGSTTADEPTADATGSADDDGSEGEVATEPAERTSLSEADLRFEEFDLAELERSSWPQEVPAECQYGAEELSSMPDLVYRDGDTGFDPFASARTVLGLLRCYELTEEPAYLDKAMSMGTALHEAGEAYDGGLFFPHEFPVEPHVDADWTVREPWYSATTQGLALSAFARLYVDGGGESAGRYGVDVLRSLDSIVTRADGPVAENPWGACLDDEGYLWLEKYAQLPASHVFSGHNVAAWGLYEMWLAYGSELARDLFRASATTTKARADAFRNEGGVSDFCLAHGVQRPEYHRLHVDQLGTYHELTGDDAFAAAAERFAEDYDPSA
;
A
#
# COMPACT_ATOMS: atom_id res chain seq x y z
N MET A 1 -23.22 4.58 16.34
CA MET A 1 -23.08 3.34 17.13
C MET A 1 -23.45 2.24 16.17
N SER A 2 -22.61 1.21 15.98
CA SER A 2 -22.92 0.22 14.92
C SER A 2 -24.31 -0.35 15.09
N ILE A 3 -25.04 -0.45 13.99
CA ILE A 3 -26.42 -0.90 13.92
C ILE A 3 -26.60 -2.32 14.48
N ILE A 4 -25.58 -3.19 14.43
CA ILE A 4 -25.66 -4.49 15.12
C ILE A 4 -25.80 -4.29 16.63
N LYS A 5 -25.06 -3.36 17.22
CA LYS A 5 -25.16 -2.99 18.63
C LYS A 5 -26.46 -2.25 18.95
N GLU A 6 -27.05 -1.56 17.98
CA GLU A 6 -28.38 -0.95 18.10
C GLU A 6 -29.48 -2.03 18.12
N ILE A 7 -29.37 -3.05 17.26
CA ILE A 7 -30.24 -4.23 17.26
C ILE A 7 -30.08 -5.02 18.57
N GLU A 8 -28.86 -5.27 19.05
CA GLU A 8 -28.59 -5.88 20.38
C GLU A 8 -29.26 -5.05 21.50
N THR A 9 -29.12 -3.72 21.46
CA THR A 9 -29.66 -2.79 22.48
C THR A 9 -31.19 -2.75 22.51
N ILE A 10 -31.86 -2.74 21.36
CA ILE A 10 -33.32 -2.60 21.26
C ILE A 10 -34.02 -3.96 21.42
N SER A 11 -33.48 -5.03 20.81
CA SER A 11 -34.05 -6.38 20.93
C SER A 11 -33.77 -7.04 22.28
N GLY A 12 -32.69 -6.66 22.97
CA GLY A 12 -32.27 -7.23 24.24
C GLY A 12 -31.51 -8.56 24.12
N PHE A 13 -31.02 -8.90 22.93
CA PHE A 13 -30.31 -10.15 22.65
C PHE A 13 -28.91 -9.88 22.08
N ASP A 14 -27.87 -10.38 22.74
CA ASP A 14 -26.47 -10.25 22.27
C ASP A 14 -26.17 -11.24 21.11
N ARG A 15 -25.25 -10.87 20.21
CA ARG A 15 -24.71 -11.80 19.18
C ARG A 15 -23.64 -12.72 19.77
N ASN A 16 -23.62 -14.00 19.39
CA ASN A 16 -22.51 -14.89 19.70
C ASN A 16 -21.26 -14.46 18.87
N PRO A 17 -20.07 -14.25 19.47
CA PRO A 17 -18.86 -13.86 18.73
C PRO A 17 -18.46 -14.78 17.57
N SER A 18 -18.88 -16.06 17.56
CA SER A 18 -18.64 -17.00 16.45
C SER A 18 -19.75 -17.07 15.39
N GLU A 19 -20.83 -16.31 15.55
CA GLU A 19 -21.99 -16.28 14.68
C GLU A 19 -21.91 -15.09 13.71
N SER A 20 -22.12 -15.30 12.41
CA SER A 20 -22.08 -14.20 11.44
C SER A 20 -23.21 -13.21 11.68
N VAL A 21 -23.02 -11.97 11.23
CA VAL A 21 -24.06 -10.93 11.22
C VAL A 21 -25.33 -11.41 10.51
N SER A 22 -25.18 -12.21 9.44
CA SER A 22 -26.32 -12.73 8.68
C SER A 22 -27.10 -13.81 9.41
N GLU A 23 -26.43 -14.73 10.11
CA GLU A 23 -27.07 -15.79 10.90
C GLU A 23 -27.80 -15.21 12.12
N TYR A 24 -27.14 -14.31 12.85
CA TYR A 24 -27.68 -13.58 13.98
C TYR A 24 -29.04 -12.92 13.65
N LEU A 25 -29.12 -12.21 12.52
CA LEU A 25 -30.34 -11.51 12.12
C LEU A 25 -31.48 -12.46 11.71
N SER A 26 -31.20 -13.59 11.02
CA SER A 26 -32.25 -14.60 10.79
C SER A 26 -32.68 -15.30 12.08
N ARG A 27 -31.77 -15.55 13.04
CA ARG A 27 -32.12 -16.16 14.33
C ARG A 27 -33.08 -15.25 15.12
N LEU A 28 -32.79 -13.96 15.21
CA LEU A 28 -33.69 -12.98 15.83
C LEU A 28 -35.04 -12.90 15.08
N GLY A 29 -35.01 -12.77 13.75
CA GLY A 29 -36.23 -12.68 12.93
C GLY A 29 -37.14 -13.91 13.08
N ALA A 30 -36.55 -15.11 13.03
CA ALA A 30 -37.28 -16.37 13.18
C ALA A 30 -37.89 -16.53 14.58
N GLY A 31 -37.14 -16.21 15.64
CA GLY A 31 -37.64 -16.24 17.03
C GLY A 31 -38.77 -15.22 17.28
N ALA A 32 -38.77 -14.11 16.54
CA ALA A 32 -39.80 -13.07 16.59
C ALA A 32 -41.02 -13.33 15.67
N GLY A 33 -40.94 -14.32 14.78
CA GLY A 33 -41.95 -14.57 13.74
C GLY A 33 -42.03 -13.46 12.67
N ILE A 34 -40.92 -12.75 12.43
CA ILE A 34 -40.77 -11.73 11.38
C ILE A 34 -40.49 -12.44 10.05
N ASP A 35 -40.94 -11.87 8.92
CA ASP A 35 -40.69 -12.46 7.61
C ASP A 35 -39.27 -12.18 7.07
N GLU A 36 -38.79 -13.07 6.21
CA GLU A 36 -37.42 -13.04 5.68
C GLU A 36 -37.18 -11.85 4.72
N GLU A 37 -38.23 -11.22 4.19
CA GLU A 37 -38.12 -10.01 3.33
C GLU A 37 -37.85 -8.76 4.20
N GLU A 38 -38.40 -8.71 5.42
CA GLU A 38 -38.02 -7.73 6.44
C GLU A 38 -36.61 -7.98 6.99
N VAL A 39 -36.26 -9.23 7.34
CA VAL A 39 -34.89 -9.59 7.75
C VAL A 39 -33.86 -9.21 6.68
N THR A 40 -34.18 -9.41 5.39
CA THR A 40 -33.27 -9.08 4.28
C THR A 40 -33.06 -7.56 4.16
N ARG A 41 -34.11 -6.74 4.25
CA ARG A 41 -33.98 -5.27 4.27
C ARG A 41 -33.11 -4.78 5.45
N VAL A 42 -33.19 -5.45 6.60
CA VAL A 42 -32.33 -5.16 7.77
C VAL A 42 -30.88 -5.56 7.51
N ARG A 43 -30.61 -6.70 6.87
CA ARG A 43 -29.23 -7.07 6.45
C ARG A 43 -28.62 -6.04 5.50
N GLU A 44 -29.37 -5.60 4.49
CA GLU A 44 -28.92 -4.57 3.54
C GLU A 44 -28.62 -3.24 4.24
N ALA A 45 -29.46 -2.86 5.21
CA ALA A 45 -29.23 -1.70 6.08
C ALA A 45 -27.93 -1.84 6.91
N VAL A 46 -27.73 -2.98 7.58
CA VAL A 46 -26.51 -3.27 8.37
C VAL A 46 -25.26 -3.26 7.48
N HIS A 47 -25.30 -3.95 6.34
CA HIS A 47 -24.19 -4.02 5.39
C HIS A 47 -23.85 -2.64 4.84
N THR A 48 -24.84 -1.79 4.59
CA THR A 48 -24.58 -0.42 4.15
C THR A 48 -23.88 0.39 5.24
N GLU A 49 -24.24 0.26 6.53
CA GLU A 49 -23.52 0.93 7.63
C GLU A 49 -22.11 0.36 7.88
N MET A 50 -21.89 -0.93 7.60
CA MET A 50 -20.59 -1.58 7.80
C MET A 50 -19.54 -1.23 6.72
N TYR A 51 -19.98 -0.78 5.54
CA TYR A 51 -19.12 -0.59 4.37
C TYR A 51 -19.29 0.76 3.65
N SER A 52 -20.14 1.67 4.16
CA SER A 52 -20.22 3.07 3.75
C SER A 52 -19.95 3.97 4.96
N PRO A 53 -19.17 5.07 4.82
CA PRO A 53 -18.95 6.03 5.90
C PRO A 53 -20.15 6.96 6.14
N ASP A 54 -21.09 7.05 5.19
CA ASP A 54 -22.28 7.90 5.29
C ASP A 54 -23.28 7.36 6.34
N PRO A 55 -23.88 8.21 7.18
CA PRO A 55 -24.85 7.77 8.18
C PRO A 55 -26.11 7.20 7.51
N LEU A 56 -26.59 6.07 8.01
CA LEU A 56 -27.64 5.33 7.33
C LEU A 56 -28.93 6.16 7.14
N PRO A 57 -29.51 6.22 5.92
CA PRO A 57 -30.73 6.99 5.65
C PRO A 57 -31.87 6.66 6.61
N GLU A 58 -32.62 7.68 7.04
CA GLU A 58 -33.62 7.62 8.12
C GLU A 58 -34.68 6.51 7.91
N GLU A 59 -35.08 6.24 6.65
CA GLU A 59 -35.99 5.14 6.29
C GLU A 59 -35.39 3.73 6.53
N ARG A 60 -34.10 3.55 6.23
CA ARG A 60 -33.37 2.30 6.51
C ARG A 60 -33.08 2.16 8.00
N ARG A 61 -32.79 3.27 8.69
CA ARG A 61 -32.65 3.30 10.15
C ARG A 61 -33.95 2.90 10.84
N ALA A 62 -35.08 3.48 10.45
CA ALA A 62 -36.41 3.13 10.96
C ALA A 62 -36.77 1.66 10.68
N THR A 63 -36.29 1.08 9.57
CA THR A 63 -36.44 -0.36 9.27
C THR A 63 -35.66 -1.22 10.28
N VAL A 64 -34.43 -0.84 10.62
CA VAL A 64 -33.59 -1.48 11.64
C VAL A 64 -34.22 -1.37 13.04
N GLU A 65 -34.67 -0.16 13.42
CA GLU A 65 -35.30 0.11 14.72
C GLU A 65 -36.62 -0.68 14.85
N SER A 66 -37.50 -0.63 13.84
CA SER A 66 -38.76 -1.39 13.80
C SER A 66 -38.55 -2.91 13.87
N PHE A 67 -37.51 -3.43 13.23
CA PHE A 67 -37.15 -4.85 13.34
C PHE A 67 -36.75 -5.21 14.78
N ALA A 68 -35.86 -4.43 15.38
CA ALA A 68 -35.37 -4.73 16.72
C ALA A 68 -36.45 -4.56 17.80
N GLU A 69 -37.37 -3.59 17.65
CA GLU A 69 -38.57 -3.47 18.49
C GLU A 69 -39.49 -4.70 18.33
N ALA A 70 -39.74 -5.14 17.09
CA ALA A 70 -40.57 -6.32 16.83
C ALA A 70 -39.97 -7.63 17.38
N VAL A 71 -38.64 -7.74 17.45
CA VAL A 71 -37.96 -8.84 18.16
C VAL A 71 -38.19 -8.71 19.67
N SER A 72 -37.98 -7.51 20.23
CA SER A 72 -38.16 -7.19 21.66
C SER A 72 -39.57 -7.51 22.18
N GLU A 73 -40.61 -7.25 21.36
CA GLU A 73 -42.01 -7.52 21.71
C GLU A 73 -42.42 -9.00 21.65
N ARG A 74 -41.81 -9.80 20.75
CA ARG A 74 -42.39 -11.08 20.29
C ARG A 74 -41.54 -12.30 20.60
N ALA A 75 -40.23 -12.13 20.68
CA ALA A 75 -39.30 -13.25 20.80
C ALA A 75 -39.06 -13.61 22.26
N SER A 76 -39.35 -14.85 22.66
CA SER A 76 -38.94 -15.36 23.97
C SER A 76 -37.45 -15.66 23.95
N PRO A 77 -36.69 -15.47 25.05
CA PRO A 77 -35.33 -15.97 25.13
C PRO A 77 -35.21 -17.47 24.83
N ALA A 78 -36.22 -18.28 25.19
CA ALA A 78 -36.26 -19.71 24.88
C ALA A 78 -36.51 -20.03 23.40
N ASP A 79 -36.94 -19.05 22.60
CA ASP A 79 -37.13 -19.15 21.14
C ASP A 79 -35.97 -18.47 20.37
N VAL A 80 -35.02 -17.85 21.08
CA VAL A 80 -33.91 -17.05 20.52
C VAL A 80 -32.52 -17.58 20.91
N GLU A 81 -32.35 -18.17 22.10
CA GLU A 81 -31.06 -18.72 22.54
C GLU A 81 -30.57 -19.82 21.57
N PRO A 82 -29.35 -19.70 20.98
CA PRO A 82 -28.62 -20.89 20.57
C PRO A 82 -28.25 -21.68 21.84
N ASP A 83 -28.31 -23.02 21.80
CA ASP A 83 -28.14 -23.93 22.96
C ASP A 83 -27.07 -23.43 23.96
N ALA A 84 -27.51 -23.11 25.18
CA ALA A 84 -27.10 -21.88 25.91
C ALA A 84 -25.74 -21.86 26.65
N GLY A 85 -25.27 -20.63 26.98
CA GLY A 85 -23.88 -20.34 27.41
C GLY A 85 -23.59 -19.34 28.56
N VAL A 86 -24.59 -18.76 29.26
CA VAL A 86 -24.47 -18.10 30.62
C VAL A 86 -23.84 -16.67 30.75
N ALA A 87 -24.70 -15.62 30.73
CA ALA A 87 -24.78 -14.32 31.50
C ALA A 87 -23.54 -13.49 31.94
N GLY A 88 -23.51 -12.14 32.08
CA GLY A 88 -24.46 -10.97 32.00
C GLY A 88 -23.93 -9.80 32.91
N GLY A 89 -24.33 -8.50 32.97
CA GLY A 89 -25.35 -7.59 32.37
C GLY A 89 -26.13 -6.77 33.45
N SER A 90 -26.57 -5.49 33.39
CA SER A 90 -26.25 -4.23 32.62
C SER A 90 -27.07 -3.02 33.20
N ALA A 91 -26.60 -1.73 33.26
CA ALA A 91 -27.41 -0.51 33.61
C ALA A 91 -26.70 0.90 33.47
N ALA A 92 -27.34 2.09 33.32
CA ALA A 92 -28.47 2.59 32.47
C ALA A 92 -28.82 4.12 32.64
N SER A 93 -29.58 4.72 31.70
CA SER A 93 -30.34 6.03 31.68
C SER A 93 -29.59 7.36 31.45
N THR A 94 -30.07 8.47 30.80
CA THR A 94 -31.21 8.89 29.88
C THR A 94 -30.92 10.37 29.41
N GLY A 95 -31.56 11.07 28.43
CA GLY A 95 -32.65 10.84 27.45
C GLY A 95 -33.43 12.16 27.07
N SER A 96 -34.13 12.23 25.90
CA SER A 96 -35.07 13.32 25.42
C SER A 96 -34.49 14.70 24.97
N THR A 97 -35.00 15.51 23.99
CA THR A 97 -36.05 15.39 22.91
C THR A 97 -36.07 16.61 21.93
N GLY A 98 -36.42 16.38 20.63
CA GLY A 98 -37.27 17.19 19.70
C GLY A 98 -36.85 18.60 19.19
N SER A 99 -36.81 18.96 17.88
CA SER A 99 -37.86 19.11 16.80
C SER A 99 -38.78 20.36 16.95
N THR A 100 -39.24 21.14 15.92
CA THR A 100 -39.29 21.01 14.42
C THR A 100 -39.29 22.40 13.68
N GLY A 101 -39.39 22.41 12.33
CA GLY A 101 -39.43 23.60 11.41
C GLY A 101 -40.76 24.42 11.32
N PRO A 102 -41.18 25.04 10.18
CA PRO A 102 -41.02 24.60 8.77
C PRO A 102 -40.70 25.74 7.72
N ALA A 103 -41.02 25.53 6.42
CA ALA A 103 -40.57 26.31 5.24
C ALA A 103 -41.68 27.06 4.44
N ALA A 104 -41.32 27.84 3.37
CA ALA A 104 -41.90 27.74 1.98
C ALA A 104 -41.68 28.95 0.98
N ALA A 105 -41.26 28.61 -0.26
CA ALA A 105 -41.76 29.03 -1.62
C ALA A 105 -41.63 30.45 -2.28
N SER A 106 -41.35 30.44 -3.61
CA SER A 106 -41.57 31.46 -4.70
C SER A 106 -40.80 32.81 -4.61
N GLY A 107 -40.56 33.64 -5.66
CA GLY A 107 -40.83 33.67 -7.13
C GLY A 107 -40.71 35.14 -7.66
N ASP A 108 -40.69 35.54 -8.95
CA ASP A 108 -40.57 34.86 -10.27
C ASP A 108 -40.34 35.91 -11.43
N ASP A 109 -40.04 35.48 -12.68
CA ASP A 109 -39.84 36.29 -13.95
C ASP A 109 -38.71 37.40 -13.97
N GLY A 110 -38.20 37.94 -15.09
CA GLY A 110 -38.31 37.63 -16.54
C GLY A 110 -37.84 38.78 -17.51
N VAL A 111 -37.27 38.43 -18.69
CA VAL A 111 -37.19 39.21 -19.98
C VAL A 111 -36.34 40.51 -20.12
N GLY A 112 -35.55 40.65 -21.21
CA GLY A 112 -35.15 41.96 -21.81
C GLY A 112 -33.91 41.97 -22.73
N ALA A 113 -34.00 42.53 -23.96
CA ALA A 113 -32.92 42.56 -24.97
C ALA A 113 -32.24 43.95 -25.17
N GLY A 114 -31.04 43.98 -25.80
CA GLY A 114 -30.29 45.19 -26.20
C GLY A 114 -30.76 45.81 -27.54
N PRO A 115 -29.89 46.40 -28.42
CA PRO A 115 -28.42 46.57 -28.39
C PRO A 115 -27.89 47.98 -28.83
N THR A 116 -26.56 48.22 -28.85
CA THR A 116 -25.83 49.07 -29.85
C THR A 116 -24.29 48.93 -29.76
N ALA A 117 -23.58 49.21 -30.85
CA ALA A 117 -22.09 49.29 -30.95
C ALA A 117 -21.57 50.72 -30.61
N THR A 118 -20.26 51.09 -30.58
CA THR A 118 -19.11 50.67 -31.43
C THR A 118 -17.74 51.13 -30.86
N GLU A 119 -16.65 50.56 -31.42
CA GLU A 119 -15.24 51.04 -31.50
C GLU A 119 -14.22 50.76 -30.36
N ARG A 120 -13.14 50.06 -30.78
CA ARG A 120 -11.69 50.21 -30.45
C ARG A 120 -11.07 49.62 -29.16
N SER A 121 -10.28 48.55 -29.38
CA SER A 121 -8.78 48.55 -29.35
C SER A 121 -8.09 47.62 -28.34
N ALA A 122 -7.25 46.70 -28.85
CA ALA A 122 -6.06 46.08 -28.20
C ALA A 122 -6.32 45.25 -26.92
N ASN A 123 -5.87 44.00 -26.76
CA ASN A 123 -4.65 43.33 -27.24
C ASN A 123 -4.86 41.80 -27.43
N ASP A 124 -3.75 41.06 -27.62
CA ASP A 124 -3.64 39.60 -27.71
C ASP A 124 -4.43 38.79 -26.67
N ASP A 125 -5.10 37.74 -27.15
CA ASP A 125 -5.42 36.53 -26.39
C ASP A 125 -4.99 35.32 -27.25
N GLY A 126 -3.82 34.75 -26.94
CA GLY A 126 -3.33 33.52 -27.56
C GLY A 126 -3.95 32.31 -26.86
N SER A 127 -4.73 31.49 -27.56
CA SER A 127 -5.55 30.43 -26.96
C SER A 127 -4.72 29.24 -26.43
N VAL A 128 -4.40 29.26 -25.14
CA VAL A 128 -3.65 28.20 -24.42
C VAL A 128 -4.30 26.81 -24.57
N ALA A 129 -5.62 26.74 -24.69
CA ALA A 129 -6.36 25.49 -24.92
C ALA A 129 -5.89 24.71 -26.16
N GLY A 130 -5.54 25.40 -27.26
CA GLY A 130 -5.09 24.77 -28.50
C GLY A 130 -3.70 24.12 -28.40
N THR A 131 -2.90 24.51 -27.40
CA THR A 131 -1.63 23.85 -27.07
C THR A 131 -1.84 22.62 -26.19
N LEU A 132 -2.73 22.68 -25.20
CA LEU A 132 -2.98 21.57 -24.26
C LEU A 132 -3.64 20.36 -24.94
N GLU A 133 -4.65 20.57 -25.80
CA GLU A 133 -5.26 19.49 -26.60
C GLU A 133 -4.22 18.78 -27.51
N SER A 134 -3.16 19.50 -27.91
CA SER A 134 -2.03 18.94 -28.66
C SER A 134 -0.98 18.23 -27.78
N ALA A 135 -0.89 18.56 -26.48
CA ALA A 135 0.00 17.93 -25.51
C ALA A 135 -0.45 16.51 -25.16
N ALA A 136 -1.68 16.36 -24.63
CA ALA A 136 -2.27 15.06 -24.33
C ALA A 136 -2.25 14.11 -25.55
N ALA A 137 -2.61 14.63 -26.73
CA ALA A 137 -2.56 13.88 -27.98
C ALA A 137 -1.13 13.51 -28.45
N ARG A 138 -0.06 14.16 -27.96
CA ARG A 138 1.33 13.73 -28.20
C ARG A 138 1.74 12.68 -27.18
N TRP A 139 1.41 12.87 -25.89
CA TRP A 139 1.71 11.94 -24.81
C TRP A 139 1.09 10.54 -25.04
N ASP A 140 -0.19 10.46 -25.42
CA ASP A 140 -0.90 9.20 -25.71
C ASP A 140 -0.18 8.31 -26.74
N ARG A 141 0.48 8.94 -27.73
CA ARG A 141 1.26 8.24 -28.77
C ARG A 141 2.66 7.86 -28.29
N ALA A 142 3.22 8.58 -27.33
CA ALA A 142 4.50 8.25 -26.71
C ALA A 142 4.36 7.07 -25.73
N SER A 143 3.39 7.11 -24.82
CA SER A 143 3.18 6.10 -23.75
C SER A 143 2.92 4.71 -24.32
N LYS A 144 1.99 4.58 -25.29
CA LYS A 144 1.62 3.32 -25.97
C LYS A 144 2.73 2.68 -26.82
N SER A 145 3.80 3.43 -27.12
CA SER A 145 5.03 2.90 -27.72
C SER A 145 6.12 2.56 -26.68
N SER A 146 6.08 3.23 -25.53
CA SER A 146 7.08 3.19 -24.47
C SER A 146 6.90 2.01 -23.51
N ARG A 147 5.66 1.73 -23.07
CA ARG A 147 5.32 0.58 -22.19
C ARG A 147 5.78 -0.78 -22.79
N ARG A 148 6.06 -0.85 -24.10
CA ARG A 148 6.60 -2.03 -24.82
C ARG A 148 8.13 -2.18 -24.85
N LYS A 149 8.92 -1.18 -24.42
CA LYS A 149 10.39 -1.22 -24.50
C LYS A 149 11.11 -1.48 -23.17
N PHE A 150 10.46 -1.22 -22.04
CA PHE A 150 11.10 -1.34 -20.73
C PHE A 150 11.29 -2.81 -20.30
N LEU A 151 10.35 -3.69 -20.69
CA LEU A 151 10.32 -5.12 -20.35
C LEU A 151 11.50 -5.96 -20.85
N SER A 152 12.35 -5.43 -21.73
CA SER A 152 13.60 -6.08 -22.17
C SER A 152 14.87 -5.54 -21.50
N GLY A 153 14.74 -4.65 -20.51
CA GLY A 153 15.86 -3.86 -19.96
C GLY A 153 16.51 -4.39 -18.68
N ALA A 154 15.77 -5.06 -17.80
CA ALA A 154 16.26 -5.54 -16.50
C ALA A 154 16.53 -7.06 -16.54
N GLY A 155 17.78 -7.47 -16.28
CA GLY A 155 18.26 -8.81 -16.60
C GLY A 155 18.32 -9.80 -15.43
N VAL A 156 17.83 -11.02 -15.70
CA VAL A 156 18.36 -12.31 -15.24
C VAL A 156 18.63 -12.47 -13.73
N VAL A 157 17.64 -13.02 -13.01
CA VAL A 157 17.92 -13.91 -11.87
C VAL A 157 18.17 -15.31 -12.43
N GLY A 158 19.38 -15.85 -12.23
CA GLY A 158 19.77 -17.15 -12.77
C GLY A 158 19.41 -18.30 -11.84
N VAL A 159 18.30 -19.01 -12.09
CA VAL A 159 17.92 -20.21 -11.34
C VAL A 159 18.93 -21.34 -11.60
N LEU A 160 19.75 -21.65 -10.59
CA LEU A 160 20.71 -22.76 -10.63
C LEU A 160 20.03 -24.10 -10.30
N ALA A 161 19.54 -24.79 -11.33
CA ALA A 161 18.94 -26.11 -11.20
C ALA A 161 19.97 -27.19 -10.76
N VAL A 162 20.05 -27.46 -9.45
CA VAL A 162 20.90 -28.53 -8.89
C VAL A 162 20.22 -29.90 -9.09
N GLY A 163 20.39 -30.45 -10.30
CA GLY A 163 19.85 -31.75 -10.69
C GLY A 163 20.50 -32.94 -9.97
N GLY A 164 20.00 -33.30 -8.79
CA GLY A 164 20.45 -34.46 -8.01
C GLY A 164 19.98 -35.80 -8.58
N ALA A 165 20.76 -36.43 -9.46
CA ALA A 165 20.46 -37.75 -10.03
C ALA A 165 21.40 -38.85 -9.51
N ALA A 166 20.91 -39.70 -8.60
CA ALA A 166 21.67 -40.83 -8.07
C ALA A 166 21.49 -42.11 -8.92
N ALA A 167 22.54 -42.53 -9.62
CA ALA A 167 22.66 -43.85 -10.23
C ALA A 167 24.11 -44.36 -10.06
N GLY A 168 24.28 -45.61 -9.64
CA GLY A 168 25.59 -46.14 -9.21
C GLY A 168 26.14 -47.30 -10.05
N ILE A 169 27.15 -47.97 -9.48
CA ILE A 169 27.77 -49.23 -9.92
C ILE A 169 28.72 -49.13 -11.12
N GLY A 170 30.03 -49.09 -10.81
CA GLY A 170 30.88 -50.22 -11.23
C GLY A 170 32.17 -49.98 -12.06
N ALA A 171 33.28 -50.46 -11.48
CA ALA A 171 34.39 -51.16 -12.14
C ALA A 171 35.53 -50.41 -12.89
N LEU A 172 36.70 -50.43 -12.22
CA LEU A 172 38.01 -50.93 -12.69
C LEU A 172 38.79 -50.24 -13.84
N GLY A 173 40.01 -49.78 -13.49
CA GLY A 173 41.17 -49.61 -14.39
C GLY A 173 41.41 -48.18 -14.91
N GLY A 174 42.66 -47.72 -15.12
CA GLY A 174 43.95 -48.31 -14.73
C GLY A 174 45.15 -47.82 -15.58
N SER A 175 46.20 -47.29 -14.92
CA SER A 175 47.59 -47.10 -15.41
C SER A 175 47.86 -46.16 -16.60
N GLY A 176 48.89 -45.29 -16.48
CA GLY A 176 49.48 -44.57 -17.63
C GLY A 176 50.32 -43.34 -17.28
N ASP A 177 51.65 -43.47 -17.23
CA ASP A 177 52.62 -42.36 -17.08
C ASP A 177 52.81 -41.56 -18.38
N GLY A 178 53.25 -40.27 -18.32
CA GLY A 178 53.31 -39.46 -19.56
C GLY A 178 54.03 -38.10 -19.64
N ASN A 179 54.88 -37.69 -18.67
CA ASN A 179 55.97 -36.69 -18.79
C ASN A 179 55.90 -35.50 -19.81
N GLY A 180 55.88 -34.23 -19.35
CA GLY A 180 56.00 -33.05 -20.23
C GLY A 180 56.33 -31.70 -19.56
N THR A 181 57.58 -31.25 -19.70
CA THR A 181 58.19 -29.91 -19.43
C THR A 181 57.33 -28.67 -19.79
N ALA A 182 57.47 -27.47 -19.18
CA ALA A 182 58.61 -26.89 -18.44
C ALA A 182 58.25 -25.77 -17.42
N ALA A 183 59.25 -25.32 -16.65
CA ALA A 183 59.31 -24.09 -15.82
C ALA A 183 59.14 -22.79 -16.68
N LEU A 184 58.92 -21.57 -16.15
CA LEU A 184 59.45 -20.85 -14.96
C LEU A 184 58.30 -20.13 -14.21
N GLY A 185 58.37 -19.67 -12.95
CA GLY A 185 59.48 -19.02 -12.22
C GLY A 185 59.30 -17.48 -12.32
N ASN A 186 59.21 -16.68 -11.25
CA ASN A 186 59.73 -16.84 -9.88
C ASN A 186 58.76 -16.35 -8.77
N ALA A 187 58.97 -16.86 -7.55
CA ALA A 187 58.58 -16.21 -6.31
C ALA A 187 59.78 -15.45 -5.69
N SER A 188 59.56 -14.64 -4.65
CA SER A 188 60.63 -14.19 -3.73
C SER A 188 60.08 -13.88 -2.34
N SER A 189 60.21 -14.85 -1.45
CA SER A 189 60.06 -14.72 0.01
C SER A 189 61.43 -14.42 0.66
N ALA A 190 61.46 -13.65 1.75
CA ALA A 190 62.60 -13.61 2.67
C ALA A 190 62.11 -13.44 4.12
N THR A 191 62.84 -14.03 5.07
CA THR A 191 62.42 -14.14 6.49
C THR A 191 63.61 -13.95 7.43
N ALA A 192 63.33 -13.61 8.69
CA ALA A 192 64.28 -13.52 9.83
C ALA A 192 65.32 -12.37 9.72
N THR A 193 65.87 -11.81 10.81
CA THR A 193 66.13 -12.32 12.17
C THR A 193 65.85 -11.24 13.25
N GLY A 194 66.14 -11.51 14.54
CA GLY A 194 66.01 -10.51 15.61
C GLY A 194 66.90 -10.79 16.83
N SER A 195 66.99 -9.82 17.76
CA SER A 195 67.57 -9.96 19.12
C SER A 195 67.21 -8.77 20.03
N THR A 196 66.97 -9.05 21.32
CA THR A 196 67.30 -8.28 22.57
C THR A 196 67.67 -6.78 22.49
N THR A 197 67.26 -5.86 23.40
CA THR A 197 67.33 -5.93 24.90
C THR A 197 66.47 -4.85 25.63
N ALA A 198 66.08 -5.16 26.88
CA ALA A 198 66.11 -4.30 28.09
C ALA A 198 64.98 -3.28 28.47
N ASP A 199 64.81 -3.22 29.80
CA ASP A 199 64.35 -2.19 30.76
C ASP A 199 62.85 -1.78 30.93
N GLU A 200 62.44 -1.83 32.21
CA GLU A 200 61.23 -1.23 32.80
C GLU A 200 61.41 0.30 33.01
N PRO A 201 60.33 1.05 33.34
CA PRO A 201 60.02 1.21 34.76
C PRO A 201 58.52 1.12 35.11
N THR A 202 58.24 0.69 36.34
CA THR A 202 56.91 0.69 36.96
C THR A 202 56.51 2.07 37.49
N ALA A 203 55.21 2.35 37.54
CA ALA A 203 54.62 3.42 38.35
C ALA A 203 53.18 3.07 38.77
N ASP A 204 52.96 2.87 40.08
CA ASP A 204 51.62 2.76 40.65
C ASP A 204 50.89 4.10 40.61
N ALA A 205 49.59 4.07 40.28
CA ALA A 205 48.64 5.13 40.58
C ALA A 205 47.28 4.50 40.91
N THR A 206 46.96 4.44 42.21
CA THR A 206 45.65 3.96 42.67
C THR A 206 44.60 5.07 42.52
N GLY A 207 43.50 4.77 41.84
CA GLY A 207 42.38 5.69 41.63
C GLY A 207 41.06 4.93 41.65
N SER A 208 40.39 4.90 42.81
CA SER A 208 39.03 4.37 42.92
C SER A 208 38.06 5.44 42.41
N ALA A 209 37.26 5.08 41.41
CA ALA A 209 36.09 5.83 40.99
C ALA A 209 34.97 4.81 40.79
N ASP A 210 33.99 4.83 41.68
CA ASP A 210 32.76 4.04 41.56
C ASP A 210 31.89 4.71 40.49
N ASP A 211 32.05 4.27 39.24
CA ASP A 211 31.23 4.70 38.11
C ASP A 211 29.91 3.92 38.15
N ASP A 212 28.91 4.48 38.83
CA ASP A 212 27.59 3.88 39.03
C ASP A 212 26.82 3.91 37.71
N GLY A 213 27.00 2.83 36.94
CA GLY A 213 26.45 2.63 35.59
C GLY A 213 24.94 2.46 35.57
N SER A 214 24.19 3.47 36.01
CA SER A 214 22.81 3.66 35.61
C SER A 214 22.79 4.29 34.22
N GLU A 215 22.95 3.47 33.18
CA GLU A 215 22.42 3.81 31.86
C GLU A 215 20.91 3.97 32.04
N GLY A 216 20.48 5.23 32.16
CA GLY A 216 19.07 5.57 32.30
C GLY A 216 18.38 5.16 31.02
N GLU A 217 17.61 4.07 31.07
CA GLU A 217 16.73 3.61 30.02
C GLU A 217 15.68 4.70 29.75
N VAL A 218 16.03 5.65 28.87
CA VAL A 218 15.16 6.74 28.46
C VAL A 218 14.06 6.11 27.63
N ALA A 219 12.94 5.81 28.30
CA ALA A 219 11.73 5.34 27.65
C ALA A 219 11.39 6.30 26.50
N THR A 220 11.63 5.87 25.27
CA THR A 220 11.22 6.60 24.09
C THR A 220 9.70 6.56 24.05
N GLU A 221 9.07 7.71 24.26
CA GLU A 221 7.62 7.79 24.04
C GLU A 221 7.33 7.42 22.58
N PRO A 222 6.25 6.67 22.31
CA PRO A 222 5.96 6.17 20.96
C PRO A 222 5.71 7.33 20.00
N ALA A 223 6.05 7.12 18.73
CA ALA A 223 5.82 8.08 17.65
C ALA A 223 4.41 8.68 17.68
N GLU A 224 4.32 10.00 17.53
CA GLU A 224 3.05 10.72 17.42
C GLU A 224 2.39 10.39 16.08
N ARG A 225 1.12 9.97 16.14
CA ARG A 225 0.34 9.45 15.03
C ARG A 225 -1.05 10.09 14.97
N THR A 226 -1.61 10.11 13.77
CA THR A 226 -2.95 10.61 13.45
C THR A 226 -3.58 9.70 12.41
N SER A 227 -4.92 9.60 12.39
CA SER A 227 -5.64 9.10 11.21
C SER A 227 -5.78 10.19 10.14
N LEU A 228 -6.16 9.81 8.91
CA LEU A 228 -6.62 10.73 7.86
C LEU A 228 -7.76 11.64 8.38
N SER A 229 -8.63 11.10 9.25
CA SER A 229 -9.81 11.82 9.77
C SER A 229 -9.51 12.88 10.84
N GLU A 230 -8.29 12.88 11.38
CA GLU A 230 -7.84 13.77 12.47
C GLU A 230 -6.72 14.74 12.03
N ALA A 231 -6.09 14.48 10.88
CA ALA A 231 -4.98 15.25 10.34
C ALA A 231 -5.41 16.59 9.72
N ASP A 232 -4.64 17.67 9.98
CA ASP A 232 -4.73 18.94 9.24
C ASP A 232 -3.94 18.84 7.93
N LEU A 233 -4.42 17.96 7.02
CA LEU A 233 -3.71 17.56 5.81
C LEU A 233 -4.07 18.38 4.56
N ARG A 234 -3.10 18.47 3.64
CA ARG A 234 -3.28 19.10 2.32
C ARG A 234 -4.03 18.15 1.39
N PHE A 235 -5.16 18.63 0.90
CA PHE A 235 -6.09 17.84 0.11
C PHE A 235 -6.71 18.69 -1.01
N GLU A 236 -6.69 18.14 -2.22
CA GLU A 236 -7.44 18.63 -3.38
C GLU A 236 -8.45 17.56 -3.81
N GLU A 237 -9.66 18.01 -4.18
CA GLU A 237 -10.66 17.18 -4.85
C GLU A 237 -10.23 16.92 -6.30
N PHE A 238 -10.28 15.66 -6.72
CA PHE A 238 -10.01 15.23 -8.09
C PHE A 238 -11.20 14.44 -8.65
N ASP A 239 -11.55 14.68 -9.91
CA ASP A 239 -12.51 13.90 -10.69
C ASP A 239 -11.86 12.57 -11.09
N LEU A 240 -11.86 11.60 -10.17
CA LEU A 240 -11.18 10.32 -10.35
C LEU A 240 -11.82 9.49 -11.46
N ALA A 241 -11.00 8.97 -12.37
CA ALA A 241 -11.45 8.02 -13.38
C ALA A 241 -11.85 6.68 -12.74
N GLU A 242 -12.93 6.07 -13.21
CA GLU A 242 -13.23 4.65 -12.92
C GLU A 242 -12.64 3.78 -14.03
N LEU A 243 -11.58 3.02 -13.73
CA LEU A 243 -10.86 2.20 -14.72
C LEU A 243 -11.24 0.72 -14.67
N GLU A 244 -11.38 0.12 -15.85
CA GLU A 244 -11.50 -1.33 -16.00
C GLU A 244 -10.25 -2.05 -15.47
N ARG A 245 -10.43 -3.27 -14.91
CA ARG A 245 -9.41 -4.11 -14.25
C ARG A 245 -8.14 -4.37 -15.09
N SER A 246 -8.26 -4.35 -16.42
CA SER A 246 -7.18 -4.44 -17.41
C SER A 246 -6.30 -3.18 -17.54
N SER A 247 -6.82 -2.04 -17.11
CA SER A 247 -6.20 -0.71 -17.23
C SER A 247 -5.72 -0.12 -15.89
N TRP A 248 -5.79 -0.90 -14.79
CA TRP A 248 -5.36 -0.48 -13.45
C TRP A 248 -3.85 -0.14 -13.38
N PRO A 249 -3.46 0.92 -12.65
CA PRO A 249 -2.17 1.59 -12.81
C PRO A 249 -0.94 0.81 -12.31
N GLN A 250 -1.08 -0.11 -11.35
CA GLN A 250 0.05 -0.83 -10.80
C GLN A 250 0.71 -1.71 -11.88
N GLU A 251 2.01 -1.51 -12.07
CA GLU A 251 2.81 -2.21 -13.10
C GLU A 251 2.75 -3.74 -12.92
N VAL A 252 2.30 -4.41 -13.98
CA VAL A 252 2.35 -5.87 -14.13
C VAL A 252 3.04 -6.25 -15.45
N PRO A 253 3.64 -7.45 -15.57
CA PRO A 253 4.23 -7.92 -16.82
C PRO A 253 3.24 -7.90 -18.00
N ALA A 254 3.66 -7.47 -19.19
CA ALA A 254 2.75 -7.49 -20.35
C ALA A 254 2.36 -8.92 -20.78
N GLU A 255 3.25 -9.89 -20.54
CA GLU A 255 3.15 -11.32 -20.88
C GLU A 255 3.21 -12.16 -19.59
N CYS A 256 2.61 -13.35 -19.58
CA CYS A 256 2.71 -14.28 -18.45
C CYS A 256 4.16 -14.78 -18.26
N GLN A 257 4.65 -14.79 -17.02
CA GLN A 257 6.05 -15.09 -16.69
C GLN A 257 6.28 -16.47 -16.04
N TYR A 258 5.22 -17.27 -15.81
CA TYR A 258 5.29 -18.51 -15.02
C TYR A 258 4.71 -19.70 -15.81
N GLY A 259 5.41 -20.84 -15.84
CA GLY A 259 4.87 -22.09 -16.39
C GLY A 259 3.85 -22.72 -15.46
N ALA A 260 2.69 -23.15 -15.98
CA ALA A 260 1.62 -23.76 -15.18
C ALA A 260 2.08 -25.03 -14.45
N GLU A 261 3.02 -25.78 -15.03
CA GLU A 261 3.64 -26.96 -14.43
C GLU A 261 4.58 -26.65 -13.26
N GLU A 262 5.11 -25.42 -13.17
CA GLU A 262 6.08 -25.00 -12.14
C GLU A 262 5.39 -24.45 -10.88
N LEU A 263 4.13 -24.02 -10.98
CA LEU A 263 3.37 -23.41 -9.87
C LEU A 263 3.32 -24.27 -8.60
N SER A 264 3.28 -25.59 -8.76
CA SER A 264 3.24 -26.55 -7.63
C SER A 264 4.56 -26.73 -6.88
N SER A 265 5.69 -26.28 -7.43
CA SER A 265 7.02 -26.32 -6.79
C SER A 265 7.52 -24.93 -6.38
N MET A 266 6.84 -23.88 -6.83
CA MET A 266 7.08 -22.48 -6.48
C MET A 266 6.74 -22.24 -4.99
N PRO A 267 7.61 -21.55 -4.21
CA PRO A 267 7.34 -21.24 -2.80
C PRO A 267 6.16 -20.27 -2.67
N ASP A 268 5.55 -20.16 -1.47
CA ASP A 268 4.44 -19.22 -1.24
C ASP A 268 4.89 -17.81 -0.83
N LEU A 269 6.14 -17.66 -0.41
CA LEU A 269 6.81 -16.38 -0.10
C LEU A 269 8.16 -16.32 -0.82
N VAL A 270 8.66 -15.11 -1.07
CA VAL A 270 9.98 -14.86 -1.66
C VAL A 270 10.97 -14.42 -0.58
N TYR A 271 12.17 -15.00 -0.60
CA TYR A 271 13.27 -14.70 0.32
C TYR A 271 14.55 -14.35 -0.45
N ARG A 272 15.47 -13.64 0.22
CA ARG A 272 16.82 -13.33 -0.28
C ARG A 272 17.88 -14.28 0.27
N ASP A 273 19.02 -14.30 -0.42
CA ASP A 273 20.31 -14.91 -0.03
C ASP A 273 20.30 -16.38 0.43
N GLY A 274 19.28 -17.14 0.02
CA GLY A 274 19.13 -18.55 0.36
C GLY A 274 18.30 -18.76 1.62
N ASP A 275 17.08 -18.20 1.59
CA ASP A 275 16.03 -18.35 2.61
C ASP A 275 16.34 -17.65 3.95
N THR A 276 17.18 -16.59 3.95
CA THR A 276 17.62 -15.90 5.18
C THR A 276 17.05 -14.50 5.43
N GLY A 277 16.21 -13.98 4.54
CA GLY A 277 15.46 -12.74 4.79
C GLY A 277 14.27 -12.56 3.86
N PHE A 278 13.07 -12.41 4.43
CA PHE A 278 11.80 -12.26 3.73
C PHE A 278 11.76 -10.99 2.87
N ASP A 279 11.31 -11.14 1.62
CA ASP A 279 11.07 -10.04 0.67
C ASP A 279 9.57 -9.92 0.34
N PRO A 280 8.80 -9.14 1.13
CA PRO A 280 7.39 -8.90 0.87
C PRO A 280 7.13 -8.10 -0.42
N PHE A 281 8.09 -7.28 -0.88
CA PHE A 281 7.97 -6.54 -2.15
C PHE A 281 8.02 -7.49 -3.35
N ALA A 282 8.97 -8.44 -3.36
CA ALA A 282 9.07 -9.47 -4.37
C ALA A 282 7.88 -10.45 -4.29
N SER A 283 7.41 -10.77 -3.08
CA SER A 283 6.23 -11.59 -2.85
C SER A 283 4.97 -10.94 -3.44
N ALA A 284 4.69 -9.67 -3.12
CA ALA A 284 3.55 -8.92 -3.66
C ALA A 284 3.63 -8.76 -5.20
N ARG A 285 4.80 -8.44 -5.76
CA ARG A 285 5.00 -8.41 -7.24
C ARG A 285 4.78 -9.78 -7.88
N THR A 286 5.04 -10.87 -7.16
CA THR A 286 4.82 -12.24 -7.65
C THR A 286 3.34 -12.60 -7.66
N VAL A 287 2.57 -12.22 -6.64
CA VAL A 287 1.09 -12.33 -6.66
C VAL A 287 0.52 -11.56 -7.85
N LEU A 288 0.95 -10.31 -8.05
CA LEU A 288 0.55 -9.48 -9.20
C LEU A 288 0.90 -10.13 -10.56
N GLY A 289 2.07 -10.77 -10.68
CA GLY A 289 2.48 -11.49 -11.87
C GLY A 289 1.65 -12.76 -12.14
N LEU A 290 1.23 -13.47 -11.09
CA LEU A 290 0.36 -14.65 -11.18
C LEU A 290 -1.07 -14.26 -11.57
N LEU A 291 -1.64 -13.22 -10.95
CA LEU A 291 -2.92 -12.64 -11.35
C LEU A 291 -2.90 -12.17 -12.81
N ARG A 292 -1.75 -11.67 -13.28
CA ARG A 292 -1.55 -11.30 -14.68
C ARG A 292 -1.45 -12.50 -15.62
N CYS A 293 -0.90 -13.63 -15.17
CA CYS A 293 -1.02 -14.90 -15.90
C CYS A 293 -2.47 -15.37 -15.98
N TYR A 294 -3.23 -15.29 -14.88
CA TYR A 294 -4.65 -15.62 -14.86
C TYR A 294 -5.47 -14.74 -15.83
N GLU A 295 -5.29 -13.41 -15.78
CA GLU A 295 -5.93 -12.44 -16.69
C GLU A 295 -5.67 -12.74 -18.18
N LEU A 296 -4.52 -13.31 -18.52
CA LEU A 296 -4.10 -13.61 -19.90
C LEU A 296 -4.47 -15.03 -20.39
N THR A 297 -4.80 -15.96 -19.50
CA THR A 297 -4.94 -17.39 -19.84
C THR A 297 -6.27 -18.01 -19.38
N GLU A 298 -6.96 -17.38 -18.42
CA GLU A 298 -8.11 -17.92 -17.69
C GLU A 298 -7.82 -19.26 -16.94
N GLU A 299 -6.55 -19.70 -16.85
CA GLU A 299 -6.18 -20.97 -16.21
C GLU A 299 -6.23 -20.85 -14.67
N PRO A 300 -7.13 -21.57 -13.95
CA PRO A 300 -7.38 -21.35 -12.53
C PRO A 300 -6.16 -21.59 -11.62
N ALA A 301 -5.20 -22.41 -12.04
CA ALA A 301 -4.00 -22.71 -11.26
C ALA A 301 -3.17 -21.46 -10.93
N TYR A 302 -3.19 -20.43 -11.79
CA TYR A 302 -2.55 -19.15 -11.50
C TYR A 302 -3.28 -18.36 -10.40
N LEU A 303 -4.62 -18.38 -10.38
CA LEU A 303 -5.43 -17.76 -9.33
C LEU A 303 -5.31 -18.51 -8.01
N ASP A 304 -5.38 -19.85 -8.04
CA ASP A 304 -5.17 -20.71 -6.86
C ASP A 304 -3.80 -20.43 -6.22
N LYS A 305 -2.73 -20.36 -7.04
CA LYS A 305 -1.39 -20.03 -6.55
C LYS A 305 -1.27 -18.58 -6.09
N ALA A 306 -1.90 -17.61 -6.78
CA ALA A 306 -1.94 -16.22 -6.34
C ALA A 306 -2.64 -16.07 -4.97
N MET A 307 -3.73 -16.80 -4.73
CA MET A 307 -4.46 -16.80 -3.45
C MET A 307 -3.67 -17.48 -2.34
N SER A 308 -2.95 -18.57 -2.64
CA SER A 308 -2.00 -19.22 -1.73
C SER A 308 -0.89 -18.25 -1.29
N MET A 309 -0.23 -17.59 -2.26
CA MET A 309 0.81 -16.60 -1.99
C MET A 309 0.27 -15.34 -1.28
N GLY A 310 -0.93 -14.88 -1.65
CA GLY A 310 -1.58 -13.74 -0.99
C GLY A 310 -1.95 -14.04 0.46
N THR A 311 -2.44 -15.25 0.75
CA THR A 311 -2.71 -15.69 2.13
C THR A 311 -1.42 -15.78 2.93
N ALA A 312 -0.37 -16.41 2.39
CA ALA A 312 0.92 -16.49 3.07
C ALA A 312 1.54 -15.10 3.30
N LEU A 313 1.39 -14.17 2.36
CA LEU A 313 1.85 -12.78 2.51
C LEU A 313 1.10 -12.07 3.63
N HIS A 314 -0.22 -12.22 3.74
CA HIS A 314 -1.02 -11.69 4.86
C HIS A 314 -0.61 -12.30 6.20
N GLU A 315 -0.40 -13.62 6.26
CA GLU A 315 0.05 -14.33 7.47
C GLU A 315 1.49 -13.98 7.89
N ALA A 316 2.32 -13.49 6.98
CA ALA A 316 3.67 -12.97 7.24
C ALA A 316 3.70 -11.46 7.61
N GLY A 317 2.53 -10.81 7.73
CA GLY A 317 2.42 -9.42 8.18
C GLY A 317 2.36 -9.28 9.70
N GLU A 318 2.95 -8.20 10.20
CA GLU A 318 2.96 -7.82 11.62
C GLU A 318 1.85 -6.82 11.91
N ALA A 319 0.98 -7.15 12.87
CA ALA A 319 -0.14 -6.28 13.26
C ALA A 319 0.33 -5.20 14.25
N TYR A 320 0.23 -3.93 13.86
CA TYR A 320 0.59 -2.78 14.69
C TYR A 320 -0.39 -1.62 14.43
N ASP A 321 -0.81 -0.91 15.48
CA ASP A 321 -1.73 0.25 15.41
C ASP A 321 -3.00 0.01 14.56
N GLY A 322 -3.54 -1.23 14.64
CA GLY A 322 -4.72 -1.65 13.87
C GLY A 322 -4.50 -1.96 12.39
N GLY A 323 -3.31 -1.68 11.85
CA GLY A 323 -2.87 -2.04 10.51
C GLY A 323 -1.92 -3.24 10.45
N LEU A 324 -1.66 -3.73 9.24
CA LEU A 324 -0.76 -4.84 8.95
C LEU A 324 0.46 -4.35 8.16
N PHE A 325 1.66 -4.51 8.73
CA PHE A 325 2.93 -4.07 8.15
C PHE A 325 3.78 -5.26 7.71
N PHE A 326 4.42 -5.19 6.55
CA PHE A 326 5.31 -6.26 6.08
C PHE A 326 6.79 -5.91 6.33
N PRO A 327 7.50 -6.60 7.25
CA PRO A 327 8.91 -6.35 7.52
C PRO A 327 9.80 -6.85 6.36
N HIS A 328 10.81 -6.06 6.00
CA HIS A 328 11.92 -6.49 5.17
C HIS A 328 13.07 -6.95 6.06
N GLU A 329 13.36 -8.26 6.06
CA GLU A 329 14.35 -8.90 6.93
C GLU A 329 15.78 -8.85 6.36
N PHE A 330 16.12 -7.80 5.60
CA PHE A 330 17.45 -7.63 5.01
C PHE A 330 17.81 -6.13 4.91
N PRO A 331 19.10 -5.76 5.05
CA PRO A 331 19.52 -4.38 4.89
C PRO A 331 19.45 -3.92 3.43
N VAL A 332 19.27 -2.62 3.21
CA VAL A 332 19.37 -2.01 1.88
C VAL A 332 20.19 -0.73 1.88
N GLU A 333 20.99 -0.56 0.83
CA GLU A 333 21.76 0.65 0.53
C GLU A 333 21.04 1.41 -0.61
N PRO A 334 20.10 2.33 -0.29
CA PRO A 334 19.34 3.08 -1.31
C PRO A 334 20.22 4.08 -2.10
N HIS A 335 21.36 4.45 -1.53
CA HIS A 335 22.30 5.44 -2.04
C HIS A 335 23.72 4.85 -2.07
N VAL A 336 24.66 5.53 -2.72
CA VAL A 336 26.06 5.05 -2.92
C VAL A 336 26.92 5.22 -1.65
N ASP A 337 26.35 5.83 -0.60
CA ASP A 337 26.99 6.14 0.67
C ASP A 337 26.39 5.25 1.77
N ALA A 338 27.25 4.48 2.44
CA ALA A 338 26.86 3.44 3.39
C ALA A 338 26.34 3.99 4.73
N ASP A 339 26.54 5.28 5.01
CA ASP A 339 25.94 5.96 6.18
C ASP A 339 24.39 6.00 6.07
N TRP A 340 23.82 5.72 4.90
CA TRP A 340 22.37 5.64 4.63
C TRP A 340 21.83 4.20 4.52
N THR A 341 22.53 3.20 5.05
CA THR A 341 22.05 1.81 5.07
C THR A 341 20.79 1.69 5.94
N VAL A 342 19.65 1.39 5.33
CA VAL A 342 18.42 1.01 6.04
C VAL A 342 18.64 -0.41 6.59
N ARG A 343 18.44 -0.60 7.89
CA ARG A 343 18.65 -1.89 8.58
C ARG A 343 17.35 -2.61 8.83
N GLU A 344 17.45 -3.93 8.90
CA GLU A 344 16.38 -4.87 9.18
C GLU A 344 15.93 -4.87 10.66
N PRO A 345 14.62 -5.09 10.95
CA PRO A 345 13.50 -5.01 10.01
C PRO A 345 13.18 -3.55 9.65
N TRP A 346 12.84 -3.30 8.38
CA TRP A 346 12.33 -2.01 7.91
C TRP A 346 11.05 -2.17 7.10
N TYR A 347 10.27 -1.09 7.03
CA TYR A 347 8.95 -1.06 6.39
C TYR A 347 8.90 -0.07 5.22
N SER A 348 7.92 -0.26 4.34
CA SER A 348 7.86 0.44 3.05
C SER A 348 6.42 0.62 2.58
N ALA A 349 5.93 1.85 2.46
CA ALA A 349 4.63 2.13 1.87
C ALA A 349 4.53 1.66 0.41
N THR A 350 5.66 1.60 -0.30
CA THR A 350 5.75 1.00 -1.64
C THR A 350 5.41 -0.49 -1.63
N THR A 351 5.81 -1.24 -0.59
CA THR A 351 5.38 -2.63 -0.37
C THR A 351 3.90 -2.70 0.01
N GLN A 352 3.42 -1.80 0.88
CA GLN A 352 2.00 -1.75 1.25
C GLN A 352 1.10 -1.51 0.03
N GLY A 353 1.46 -0.58 -0.87
CA GLY A 353 0.71 -0.33 -2.11
C GLY A 353 0.74 -1.49 -3.10
N LEU A 354 1.86 -2.20 -3.21
CA LEU A 354 1.94 -3.43 -4.01
C LEU A 354 1.06 -4.56 -3.44
N ALA A 355 1.03 -4.70 -2.11
CA ALA A 355 0.16 -5.67 -1.43
C ALA A 355 -1.33 -5.27 -1.54
N LEU A 356 -1.68 -3.98 -1.39
CA LEU A 356 -3.02 -3.47 -1.65
C LEU A 356 -3.47 -3.78 -3.07
N SER A 357 -2.63 -3.49 -4.07
CA SER A 357 -2.90 -3.83 -5.47
C SER A 357 -3.11 -5.34 -5.67
N ALA A 358 -2.27 -6.17 -5.02
CA ALA A 358 -2.39 -7.63 -5.08
C ALA A 358 -3.70 -8.13 -4.45
N PHE A 359 -4.11 -7.60 -3.29
CA PHE A 359 -5.34 -7.99 -2.59
C PHE A 359 -6.62 -7.44 -3.23
N ALA A 360 -6.57 -6.20 -3.76
CA ALA A 360 -7.64 -5.60 -4.54
C ALA A 360 -7.93 -6.40 -5.82
N ARG A 361 -6.87 -6.76 -6.56
CA ARG A 361 -6.99 -7.62 -7.75
C ARG A 361 -7.40 -9.04 -7.39
N LEU A 362 -6.83 -9.66 -6.36
CA LEU A 362 -7.25 -10.99 -5.88
C LEU A 362 -8.75 -11.05 -5.60
N TYR A 363 -9.32 -10.04 -4.94
CA TYR A 363 -10.75 -9.98 -4.64
C TYR A 363 -11.62 -9.91 -5.90
N VAL A 364 -11.32 -8.98 -6.81
CA VAL A 364 -12.04 -8.81 -8.08
C VAL A 364 -11.91 -10.07 -8.97
N ASP A 365 -10.74 -10.70 -8.97
CA ASP A 365 -10.43 -11.85 -9.80
C ASP A 365 -10.95 -13.19 -9.21
N GLY A 366 -11.53 -13.19 -7.99
CA GLY A 366 -12.29 -14.33 -7.43
C GLY A 366 -11.94 -14.79 -6.01
N GLY A 367 -10.97 -14.18 -5.33
CA GLY A 367 -10.50 -14.55 -3.98
C GLY A 367 -11.47 -14.23 -2.83
N GLY A 368 -12.53 -13.45 -3.09
CA GLY A 368 -13.64 -13.22 -2.16
C GLY A 368 -13.28 -12.49 -0.85
N GLU A 369 -14.17 -12.57 0.14
CA GLU A 369 -14.12 -11.78 1.39
C GLU A 369 -12.78 -11.86 2.15
N SER A 370 -12.04 -12.97 2.04
CA SER A 370 -10.70 -13.11 2.62
C SER A 370 -9.70 -12.12 2.02
N ALA A 371 -9.63 -12.02 0.69
CA ALA A 371 -8.83 -11.00 0.00
C ALA A 371 -9.32 -9.57 0.33
N GLY A 372 -10.63 -9.42 0.53
CA GLY A 372 -11.26 -8.23 1.10
C GLY A 372 -10.63 -7.79 2.42
N ARG A 373 -10.59 -8.71 3.39
CA ARG A 373 -9.98 -8.45 4.69
C ARG A 373 -8.49 -8.15 4.57
N TYR A 374 -7.74 -8.90 3.75
CA TYR A 374 -6.30 -8.67 3.55
C TYR A 374 -6.01 -7.25 3.06
N GLY A 375 -6.80 -6.73 2.10
CA GLY A 375 -6.69 -5.36 1.63
C GLY A 375 -7.02 -4.33 2.72
N VAL A 376 -8.07 -4.54 3.51
CA VAL A 376 -8.46 -3.63 4.60
C VAL A 376 -7.43 -3.59 5.73
N ASP A 377 -6.83 -4.73 6.08
CA ASP A 377 -5.82 -4.79 7.14
C ASP A 377 -4.53 -4.04 6.74
N VAL A 378 -4.12 -4.11 5.47
CA VAL A 378 -2.99 -3.31 4.94
C VAL A 378 -3.37 -1.84 4.78
N LEU A 379 -4.61 -1.51 4.36
CA LEU A 379 -5.05 -0.13 4.16
C LEU A 379 -4.88 0.72 5.43
N ARG A 380 -5.22 0.16 6.60
CA ARG A 380 -5.03 0.81 7.91
C ARG A 380 -3.57 1.13 8.23
N SER A 381 -2.61 0.38 7.68
CA SER A 381 -1.18 0.68 7.87
C SER A 381 -0.74 1.99 7.20
N LEU A 382 -1.53 2.51 6.25
CA LEU A 382 -1.30 3.78 5.57
C LEU A 382 -2.20 4.91 6.09
N ASP A 383 -3.24 4.57 6.87
CA ASP A 383 -4.03 5.50 7.69
C ASP A 383 -3.35 5.81 9.05
N SER A 384 -2.47 4.92 9.54
CA SER A 384 -1.56 5.21 10.67
C SER A 384 -0.45 6.17 10.21
N ILE A 385 -0.78 7.45 10.12
CA ILE A 385 0.09 8.51 9.61
C ILE A 385 0.94 9.06 10.75
N VAL A 386 2.26 9.03 10.60
CA VAL A 386 3.20 9.61 11.57
C VAL A 386 3.30 11.13 11.38
N THR A 387 3.02 11.90 12.44
CA THR A 387 3.28 13.35 12.49
C THR A 387 4.66 13.65 13.05
N ARG A 388 5.16 12.81 13.97
CA ARG A 388 6.49 12.91 14.57
C ARG A 388 6.96 11.52 15.02
N ALA A 389 7.93 10.94 14.31
CA ALA A 389 8.52 9.67 14.72
C ALA A 389 9.58 9.88 15.82
N ASP A 390 9.45 9.11 16.90
CA ASP A 390 10.46 8.88 17.92
C ASP A 390 10.63 7.36 18.10
N GLY A 391 11.79 6.95 18.61
CA GLY A 391 12.12 5.53 18.81
C GLY A 391 12.55 4.79 17.54
N PRO A 392 12.92 3.51 17.66
CA PRO A 392 13.36 2.69 16.53
C PRO A 392 12.17 2.20 15.69
N VAL A 393 12.36 2.21 14.37
CA VAL A 393 11.38 1.79 13.35
C VAL A 393 10.93 0.34 13.54
N ALA A 394 11.87 -0.54 13.93
CA ALA A 394 11.61 -1.97 14.19
C ALA A 394 10.63 -2.23 15.34
N GLU A 395 10.42 -1.27 16.25
CA GLU A 395 9.46 -1.36 17.35
C GLU A 395 8.22 -0.49 17.10
N ASN A 396 8.27 0.37 16.07
CA ASN A 396 7.23 1.34 15.74
C ASN A 396 7.00 1.40 14.21
N PRO A 397 6.47 0.34 13.57
CA PRO A 397 6.25 0.27 12.12
C PRO A 397 5.44 1.45 11.58
N TRP A 398 5.84 1.98 10.43
CA TRP A 398 5.12 3.05 9.75
C TRP A 398 5.37 3.01 8.23
N GLY A 399 4.62 3.83 7.50
CA GLY A 399 4.78 3.99 6.05
C GLY A 399 4.24 5.33 5.55
N ALA A 400 3.22 5.87 6.18
CA ALA A 400 2.72 7.22 5.92
C ALA A 400 3.27 8.24 6.93
N CYS A 401 3.55 9.47 6.48
CA CYS A 401 3.86 10.60 7.35
C CYS A 401 3.38 11.93 6.75
N LEU A 402 3.31 12.98 7.57
CA LEU A 402 3.11 14.36 7.10
C LEU A 402 4.46 15.10 7.03
N ASP A 403 4.58 16.04 6.08
CA ASP A 403 5.63 17.07 6.12
C ASP A 403 5.15 18.37 6.83
N ASP A 404 6.09 19.28 7.12
CA ASP A 404 5.85 20.55 7.84
C ASP A 404 4.81 21.48 7.17
N GLU A 405 4.40 21.23 5.93
CA GLU A 405 3.37 21.99 5.21
C GLU A 405 2.00 21.27 5.15
N GLY A 406 1.93 20.06 5.69
CA GLY A 406 0.73 19.21 5.80
C GLY A 406 0.54 18.21 4.65
N TYR A 407 1.54 17.98 3.80
CA TYR A 407 1.40 17.01 2.69
C TYR A 407 1.65 15.57 3.15
N LEU A 408 0.82 14.64 2.66
CA LEU A 408 0.88 13.22 2.96
C LEU A 408 1.94 12.51 2.11
N TRP A 409 3.03 12.11 2.74
CA TRP A 409 4.05 11.27 2.14
C TRP A 409 3.80 9.78 2.42
N LEU A 410 4.23 8.95 1.48
CA LEU A 410 4.17 7.48 1.54
C LEU A 410 5.58 6.96 1.32
N GLU A 411 6.31 6.73 2.40
CA GLU A 411 7.76 6.52 2.37
C GLU A 411 8.14 5.15 1.81
N LYS A 412 9.05 5.15 0.83
CA LYS A 412 9.67 3.92 0.31
C LYS A 412 10.55 3.25 1.37
N TYR A 413 11.21 4.04 2.20
CA TYR A 413 12.05 3.60 3.30
C TYR A 413 11.57 4.35 4.54
N ALA A 414 10.86 3.67 5.44
CA ALA A 414 10.26 4.28 6.64
C ALA A 414 11.33 4.63 7.69
N GLN A 415 12.17 5.63 7.41
CA GLN A 415 13.27 6.09 8.25
C GLN A 415 13.17 7.59 8.55
N LEU A 416 13.87 8.06 9.59
CA LEU A 416 14.07 9.49 9.84
C LEU A 416 15.53 9.92 9.60
N PRO A 417 15.77 11.10 8.99
CA PRO A 417 14.78 11.97 8.34
C PRO A 417 14.11 11.28 7.14
N ALA A 418 12.85 11.62 6.88
CA ALA A 418 12.07 11.03 5.80
C ALA A 418 12.75 11.27 4.44
N SER A 419 12.74 10.25 3.57
CA SER A 419 13.52 10.24 2.34
C SER A 419 12.81 10.92 1.16
N HIS A 420 11.47 10.83 1.14
CA HIS A 420 10.60 11.35 0.08
C HIS A 420 11.00 10.83 -1.30
N VAL A 421 11.12 9.50 -1.45
CA VAL A 421 11.40 8.84 -2.73
C VAL A 421 10.14 8.89 -3.62
N PHE A 422 10.14 9.80 -4.60
CA PHE A 422 8.98 10.07 -5.46
C PHE A 422 8.39 8.81 -6.10
N SER A 423 9.24 8.00 -6.74
CA SER A 423 8.81 6.77 -7.41
C SER A 423 8.16 5.73 -6.49
N GLY A 424 8.54 5.70 -5.21
CA GLY A 424 7.98 4.79 -4.21
C GLY A 424 6.67 5.29 -3.59
N HIS A 425 6.54 6.61 -3.41
CA HIS A 425 5.29 7.27 -3.04
C HIS A 425 4.19 7.05 -4.09
N ASN A 426 4.53 7.23 -5.36
CA ASN A 426 3.61 7.04 -6.49
C ASN A 426 3.13 5.58 -6.63
N VAL A 427 4.00 4.60 -6.37
CA VAL A 427 3.63 3.17 -6.33
C VAL A 427 2.76 2.84 -5.12
N ALA A 428 3.01 3.48 -3.96
CA ALA A 428 2.14 3.35 -2.80
C ALA A 428 0.71 3.89 -3.09
N ALA A 429 0.62 5.04 -3.75
CA ALA A 429 -0.62 5.68 -4.17
C ALA A 429 -1.46 4.81 -5.11
N TRP A 430 -0.84 4.09 -6.06
CA TRP A 430 -1.56 3.18 -6.96
C TRP A 430 -2.30 2.05 -6.23
N GLY A 431 -1.74 1.52 -5.14
CA GLY A 431 -2.42 0.54 -4.30
C GLY A 431 -3.66 1.09 -3.60
N LEU A 432 -3.62 2.35 -3.15
CA LEU A 432 -4.78 3.04 -2.57
C LEU A 432 -5.87 3.24 -3.62
N TYR A 433 -5.49 3.67 -4.83
CA TYR A 433 -6.41 3.84 -5.95
C TYR A 433 -7.07 2.52 -6.40
N GLU A 434 -6.31 1.42 -6.50
CA GLU A 434 -6.87 0.10 -6.84
C GLU A 434 -7.75 -0.46 -5.71
N MET A 435 -7.43 -0.19 -4.45
CA MET A 435 -8.28 -0.50 -3.30
C MET A 435 -9.60 0.31 -3.30
N TRP A 436 -9.57 1.56 -3.80
CA TRP A 436 -10.81 2.31 -4.04
C TRP A 436 -11.65 1.67 -5.16
N LEU A 437 -11.06 1.37 -6.33
CA LEU A 437 -11.78 0.75 -7.45
C LEU A 437 -12.33 -0.65 -7.14
N ALA A 438 -11.64 -1.44 -6.31
CA ALA A 438 -12.07 -2.80 -5.96
C ALA A 438 -13.26 -2.85 -4.98
N TYR A 439 -13.34 -1.90 -4.03
CA TYR A 439 -14.29 -1.98 -2.89
C TYR A 439 -15.17 -0.74 -2.70
N GLY A 440 -14.95 0.34 -3.44
CA GLY A 440 -15.54 1.65 -3.14
C GLY A 440 -14.98 2.30 -1.88
N SER A 441 -13.81 1.86 -1.37
CA SER A 441 -13.25 2.31 -0.10
C SER A 441 -12.92 3.80 -0.11
N GLU A 442 -13.71 4.60 0.62
CA GLU A 442 -13.54 6.05 0.69
C GLU A 442 -12.26 6.46 1.43
N LEU A 443 -11.84 5.69 2.45
CA LEU A 443 -10.53 5.86 3.08
C LEU A 443 -9.39 5.71 2.06
N ALA A 444 -9.48 4.72 1.17
CA ALA A 444 -8.47 4.52 0.13
C ALA A 444 -8.53 5.61 -0.96
N ARG A 445 -9.74 6.05 -1.33
CA ARG A 445 -9.98 7.20 -2.24
C ARG A 445 -9.31 8.47 -1.73
N ASP A 446 -9.47 8.78 -0.45
CA ASP A 446 -9.08 10.06 0.10
C ASP A 446 -7.61 10.08 0.56
N LEU A 447 -7.05 8.94 1.02
CA LEU A 447 -5.60 8.75 1.10
C LEU A 447 -4.94 8.87 -0.30
N PHE A 448 -5.55 8.30 -1.35
CA PHE A 448 -5.05 8.49 -2.72
C PHE A 448 -5.06 9.97 -3.13
N ARG A 449 -6.17 10.68 -2.92
CA ARG A 449 -6.29 12.12 -3.23
C ARG A 449 -5.27 12.98 -2.46
N ALA A 450 -5.01 12.71 -1.18
CA ALA A 450 -3.95 13.37 -0.42
C ALA A 450 -2.55 13.07 -0.99
N SER A 451 -2.27 11.83 -1.44
CA SER A 451 -1.01 11.49 -2.11
C SER A 451 -0.87 12.12 -3.51
N ALA A 452 -1.97 12.23 -4.27
CA ALA A 452 -2.00 12.95 -5.55
C ALA A 452 -1.78 14.47 -5.36
N THR A 453 -2.36 15.06 -4.30
CA THR A 453 -2.13 16.45 -3.88
C THR A 453 -0.65 16.68 -3.56
N THR A 454 -0.05 15.79 -2.78
CA THR A 454 1.39 15.80 -2.46
C THR A 454 2.24 15.72 -3.73
N THR A 455 1.94 14.77 -4.61
CA THR A 455 2.62 14.62 -5.90
C THR A 455 2.53 15.92 -6.73
N LYS A 456 1.33 16.48 -6.88
CA LYS A 456 1.07 17.71 -7.65
C LYS A 456 1.84 18.92 -7.11
N ALA A 457 1.85 19.10 -5.79
CA ALA A 457 2.53 20.20 -5.13
C ALA A 457 4.06 20.05 -5.04
N ARG A 458 4.57 18.81 -5.00
CA ARG A 458 5.99 18.50 -4.76
C ARG A 458 6.78 18.05 -6.00
N ALA A 459 6.13 17.76 -7.13
CA ALA A 459 6.80 17.28 -8.35
C ALA A 459 7.98 18.17 -8.79
N ASP A 460 7.79 19.49 -8.92
CA ASP A 460 8.87 20.39 -9.35
C ASP A 460 10.05 20.47 -8.35
N ALA A 461 9.90 20.00 -7.10
CA ALA A 461 11.01 19.93 -6.14
C ALA A 461 12.02 18.81 -6.44
N PHE A 462 11.64 17.82 -7.26
CA PHE A 462 12.56 16.80 -7.80
C PHE A 462 13.21 17.23 -9.12
N ARG A 463 12.78 18.36 -9.71
CA ARG A 463 13.10 18.74 -11.09
C ARG A 463 14.44 19.47 -11.16
N ASN A 464 15.37 18.93 -11.95
CA ASN A 464 16.62 19.60 -12.31
C ASN A 464 16.51 20.10 -13.75
N GLU A 465 16.38 21.42 -13.95
CA GLU A 465 16.13 21.97 -15.29
C GLU A 465 17.25 21.61 -16.29
N GLY A 466 16.90 20.96 -17.40
CA GLY A 466 17.86 20.44 -18.38
C GLY A 466 18.74 19.29 -17.87
N GLY A 467 18.26 18.50 -16.91
CA GLY A 467 18.99 17.37 -16.33
C GLY A 467 18.10 16.28 -15.73
N VAL A 468 18.76 15.28 -15.12
CA VAL A 468 18.10 14.13 -14.50
C VAL A 468 17.43 14.57 -13.19
N SER A 469 16.13 14.31 -13.04
CA SER A 469 15.41 14.57 -11.77
C SER A 469 15.95 13.72 -10.61
N ASP A 470 15.92 14.27 -9.40
CA ASP A 470 16.35 13.58 -8.19
C ASP A 470 15.42 12.41 -7.85
N PHE A 471 15.99 11.32 -7.31
CA PHE A 471 15.26 10.14 -6.85
C PHE A 471 14.50 10.36 -5.53
N CYS A 472 15.01 11.26 -4.68
CA CYS A 472 14.54 11.50 -3.31
C CYS A 472 14.95 12.91 -2.83
N LEU A 473 14.05 13.64 -2.17
CA LEU A 473 14.31 15.04 -1.76
C LEU A 473 15.43 15.14 -0.72
N ALA A 474 15.55 14.18 0.19
CA ALA A 474 16.50 14.25 1.30
C ALA A 474 17.98 14.22 0.88
N HIS A 475 18.30 13.64 -0.28
CA HIS A 475 19.69 13.31 -0.66
C HIS A 475 20.13 13.79 -2.05
N GLY A 476 19.22 14.32 -2.89
CA GLY A 476 19.57 14.85 -4.23
C GLY A 476 20.21 13.83 -5.18
N VAL A 477 19.88 12.54 -5.03
CA VAL A 477 20.53 11.45 -5.77
C VAL A 477 19.91 11.30 -7.15
N GLN A 478 20.63 11.68 -8.20
CA GLN A 478 20.18 11.56 -9.58
C GLN A 478 20.41 10.15 -10.12
N ARG A 479 19.38 9.57 -10.76
CA ARG A 479 19.40 8.24 -11.39
C ARG A 479 18.65 8.29 -12.73
N PRO A 480 19.33 8.22 -13.89
CA PRO A 480 18.69 8.37 -15.21
C PRO A 480 17.52 7.40 -15.47
N GLU A 481 17.60 6.19 -14.92
CA GLU A 481 16.55 5.17 -15.01
C GLU A 481 15.25 5.55 -14.29
N TYR A 482 15.33 6.36 -13.23
CA TYR A 482 14.18 6.84 -12.47
C TYR A 482 13.55 8.10 -13.04
N HIS A 483 14.32 8.98 -13.70
CA HIS A 483 13.75 10.20 -14.30
C HIS A 483 12.65 9.88 -15.34
N ARG A 484 12.89 8.87 -16.18
CA ARG A 484 11.86 8.36 -17.10
C ARG A 484 10.64 7.84 -16.35
N LEU A 485 10.84 7.09 -15.27
CA LEU A 485 9.74 6.58 -14.45
C LEU A 485 8.92 7.74 -13.85
N HIS A 486 9.54 8.85 -13.47
CA HIS A 486 8.84 10.04 -12.97
C HIS A 486 7.98 10.69 -14.06
N VAL A 487 8.46 10.78 -15.31
CA VAL A 487 7.65 11.23 -16.48
C VAL A 487 6.46 10.29 -16.71
N ASP A 488 6.69 8.98 -16.76
CA ASP A 488 5.65 7.99 -17.00
C ASP A 488 4.62 7.98 -15.84
N GLN A 489 5.04 8.18 -14.58
CA GLN A 489 4.17 8.28 -13.39
C GLN A 489 3.34 9.57 -13.33
N LEU A 490 3.92 10.73 -13.65
CA LEU A 490 3.18 11.99 -13.76
C LEU A 490 2.11 11.89 -14.86
N GLY A 491 2.46 11.27 -15.99
CA GLY A 491 1.49 10.94 -17.04
C GLY A 491 0.37 10.02 -16.55
N THR A 492 0.68 9.00 -15.74
CA THR A 492 -0.34 8.15 -15.10
C THR A 492 -1.29 8.96 -14.21
N TYR A 493 -0.80 9.89 -13.37
CA TYR A 493 -1.72 10.71 -12.55
C TYR A 493 -2.70 11.54 -13.39
N HIS A 494 -2.31 12.02 -14.57
CA HIS A 494 -3.25 12.63 -15.52
C HIS A 494 -4.30 11.63 -16.03
N GLU A 495 -3.92 10.38 -16.35
CA GLU A 495 -4.87 9.30 -16.68
C GLU A 495 -5.85 9.00 -15.52
N LEU A 496 -5.42 9.13 -14.25
CA LEU A 496 -6.25 8.80 -13.07
C LEU A 496 -7.14 9.95 -12.57
N THR A 497 -6.76 11.21 -12.80
CA THR A 497 -7.39 12.40 -12.17
C THR A 497 -7.96 13.43 -13.15
N GLY A 498 -7.63 13.32 -14.45
CA GLY A 498 -8.01 14.30 -15.46
C GLY A 498 -7.31 15.67 -15.38
N ASP A 499 -6.44 15.90 -14.38
CA ASP A 499 -5.82 17.21 -14.14
C ASP A 499 -4.64 17.46 -15.09
N ASP A 500 -4.73 18.51 -15.90
CA ASP A 500 -3.70 18.97 -16.84
C ASP A 500 -2.37 19.34 -16.16
N ALA A 501 -2.38 19.67 -14.85
CA ALA A 501 -1.15 20.00 -14.11
C ALA A 501 -0.15 18.84 -14.09
N PHE A 502 -0.63 17.60 -13.99
CA PHE A 502 0.21 16.40 -14.05
C PHE A 502 0.78 16.17 -15.45
N ALA A 503 -0.02 16.36 -16.51
CA ALA A 503 0.46 16.27 -17.89
C ALA A 503 1.52 17.34 -18.18
N ALA A 504 1.29 18.58 -17.74
CA ALA A 504 2.26 19.67 -17.87
C ALA A 504 3.55 19.42 -17.06
N ALA A 505 3.48 18.74 -15.92
CA ALA A 505 4.65 18.32 -15.15
C ALA A 505 5.42 17.20 -15.87
N ALA A 506 4.71 16.21 -16.44
CA ALA A 506 5.31 15.16 -17.25
C ALA A 506 6.03 15.72 -18.50
N GLU A 507 5.42 16.70 -19.19
CA GLU A 507 6.08 17.39 -20.31
C GLU A 507 7.33 18.17 -19.84
N ARG A 508 7.26 18.93 -18.73
CA ARG A 508 8.45 19.64 -18.18
C ARG A 508 9.62 18.70 -17.91
N PHE A 509 9.37 17.58 -17.23
CA PHE A 509 10.40 16.58 -16.96
C PHE A 509 10.95 15.99 -18.27
N ALA A 510 10.08 15.62 -19.22
CA ALA A 510 10.50 15.05 -20.49
C ALA A 510 11.32 16.01 -21.37
N GLU A 511 11.16 17.32 -21.20
CA GLU A 511 12.01 18.35 -21.83
C GLU A 511 13.38 18.51 -21.15
N ASP A 512 13.54 18.11 -19.88
CA ASP A 512 14.80 18.22 -19.15
C ASP A 512 15.82 17.15 -19.55
N TYR A 513 15.40 15.90 -19.74
CA TYR A 513 16.33 14.80 -20.06
C TYR A 513 15.71 13.65 -20.89
N ASP A 514 16.06 13.61 -22.18
CA ASP A 514 15.86 12.44 -23.04
C ASP A 514 17.11 11.52 -22.98
N PRO A 515 17.01 10.28 -22.45
CA PRO A 515 18.11 9.31 -22.41
C PRO A 515 18.52 8.76 -23.80
N SER A 516 17.94 9.25 -24.89
CA SER A 516 18.29 8.91 -26.28
C SER A 516 18.87 10.09 -27.11
N ALA A 517 19.10 11.24 -26.49
CA ALA A 517 19.76 12.42 -27.08
C ALA A 517 21.30 12.40 -26.94
#